data_AF-A0A949MH20-F1
#
_entry.id   AF-A0A949MH20-F1
#
_cell.length_a   1.000
_cell.length_b   1.000
_cell.length_c   1.000
_cell.angle_alpha   90.00
_cell.angle_beta   90.00
_cell.angle_gamma   90.00
#
_symmetry.space_group_name_H-M   'P 1'
#
loop_
_entity.id
_entity.type
_entity.pdbx_description
1 polymer ?
#
loop_
_entity_poly.entity_id
_entity_poly.type
_entity_poly.pdbx_seq_one_letter_code
_entity_poly.pdbx_strand_id
1 'polypeptide(L)'
;MSLTPPLANTQAARITDERMLAERQAIDSLQKRLRLINDGGVPVKNYTFAKAQCWLDTAKTQYDENDRTGYVEQAMEQSIGLIRDLEADKATRAGDATPLIAGSDKLRDDLWARLAALKAKPGFDCAAQTVACAEVLLVRAGHANEQTGWRQASPYIDMVEDDARRADREEASCVKPSIVPVPAAPSAVASAPAAPVVAASGSERFVLLSDT
;
A
#
# COMPACT_ATOMS: atom_id res chain seq x y z
N MET A 1 47.85 9.39 18.96
CA MET A 1 46.89 8.50 18.26
C MET A 1 46.01 7.88 19.32
N SER A 2 44.85 8.46 19.56
CA SER A 2 43.87 7.94 20.52
C SER A 2 42.85 7.13 19.73
N LEU A 3 42.82 5.82 19.95
CA LEU A 3 41.83 4.92 19.38
C LEU A 3 40.54 5.07 20.18
N THR A 4 39.53 5.69 19.57
CA THR A 4 38.14 5.64 20.04
C THR A 4 37.59 4.24 19.74
N PRO A 5 37.11 3.45 20.71
CA PRO A 5 36.43 2.20 20.40
C PRO A 5 35.06 2.49 19.76
N PRO A 6 34.60 1.67 18.80
CA PRO A 6 33.27 1.84 18.22
C PRO A 6 32.22 1.54 19.29
N LEU A 7 31.19 2.37 19.39
CA LEU A 7 29.98 2.10 20.16
C LEU A 7 29.26 0.91 19.50
N ALA A 8 29.67 -0.31 19.85
CA ALA A 8 28.88 -1.50 19.61
C ALA A 8 27.63 -1.38 20.49
N ASN A 9 26.52 -0.95 19.88
CA ASN A 9 25.20 -0.94 20.49
C ASN A 9 24.79 -2.41 20.73
N THR A 10 25.08 -2.93 21.92
CA THR A 10 24.87 -4.34 22.27
C THR A 10 23.37 -4.67 22.29
N GLN A 11 23.01 -5.92 22.00
CA GLN A 11 21.62 -6.39 22.06
C GLN A 11 20.97 -6.12 23.43
N ALA A 12 21.75 -6.16 24.51
CA ALA A 12 21.30 -5.81 25.87
C ALA A 12 20.84 -4.35 26.02
N ALA A 13 21.45 -3.41 25.30
CA ALA A 13 21.01 -2.00 25.28
C ALA A 13 19.74 -1.78 24.43
N ARG A 14 19.31 -2.77 23.65
CA ARG A 14 18.06 -2.74 22.86
C ARG A 14 16.84 -3.26 23.64
N ILE A 15 17.04 -3.97 24.75
CA ILE A 15 15.97 -4.59 25.53
C ILE A 15 15.80 -3.82 26.84
N THR A 16 15.43 -2.54 26.74
CA THR A 16 14.93 -1.77 27.88
C THR A 16 13.48 -1.41 27.65
N ASP A 17 12.67 -1.38 28.70
CA ASP A 17 11.25 -1.01 28.61
C ASP A 17 11.05 0.37 27.96
N GLU A 18 11.97 1.29 28.24
CA GLU A 18 12.00 2.64 27.65
C GLU A 18 12.17 2.60 26.13
N ARG A 19 13.05 1.73 25.62
CA ARG A 19 13.31 1.62 24.18
C ARG A 19 12.16 0.93 23.45
N MET A 20 11.59 -0.11 24.04
CA MET A 20 10.39 -0.76 23.51
C MET A 20 9.20 0.22 23.44
N LEU A 21 9.02 1.05 24.48
CA LEU A 21 8.00 2.09 24.45
C LEU A 21 8.26 3.14 23.36
N ALA A 22 9.51 3.59 23.21
CA ALA A 22 9.89 4.57 22.20
C ALA A 22 9.66 4.04 20.76
N GLU A 23 9.99 2.78 20.50
CA GLU A 23 9.78 2.13 19.19
C GLU A 23 8.28 2.01 18.87
N ARG A 24 7.46 1.59 19.85
CA ARG A 24 6.00 1.54 19.69
C ARG A 24 5.43 2.93 19.38
N GLN A 25 5.86 3.95 20.12
CA GLN A 25 5.45 5.33 19.89
C GLN A 25 5.89 5.84 18.51
N ALA A 26 7.06 5.43 18.03
CA ALA A 26 7.56 5.79 16.71
C ALA A 26 6.68 5.17 15.61
N ILE A 27 6.33 3.89 15.70
CA ILE A 27 5.39 3.23 14.76
C ILE A 27 4.05 3.98 14.74
N ASP A 28 3.47 4.28 15.90
CA ASP A 28 2.20 5.02 16.00
C ASP A 28 2.28 6.42 15.40
N SER A 29 3.44 7.09 15.54
CA SER A 29 3.71 8.41 14.97
C SER A 29 3.78 8.35 13.44
N LEU A 30 4.43 7.34 12.86
CA LEU A 30 4.47 7.11 11.42
C LEU A 30 3.06 6.84 10.86
N GLN A 31 2.26 6.03 11.56
CA GLN A 31 0.88 5.77 11.17
C GLN A 31 0.02 7.05 11.18
N LYS A 32 0.26 7.96 12.13
CA LYS A 32 -0.39 9.28 12.16
C LYS A 32 0.02 10.14 10.96
N ARG A 33 1.31 10.15 10.60
CA ARG A 33 1.81 10.89 9.42
C ARG A 33 1.18 10.37 8.12
N LEU A 34 1.11 9.05 7.92
CA LEU A 34 0.41 8.46 6.78
C LEU A 34 -1.08 8.86 6.75
N ARG A 35 -1.77 8.86 7.90
CA ARG A 35 -3.16 9.36 7.95
C ARG A 35 -3.28 10.81 7.50
N LEU A 36 -2.40 11.70 7.97
CA LEU A 36 -2.41 13.11 7.54
C LEU A 36 -2.13 13.28 6.04
N ILE A 37 -1.25 12.46 5.47
CA ILE A 37 -0.97 12.45 4.02
C ILE A 37 -2.21 12.03 3.23
N ASN A 38 -2.94 11.01 3.70
CA ASN A 38 -4.19 10.56 3.09
C ASN A 38 -5.29 11.61 3.19
N ASP A 39 -5.53 12.15 4.39
CA ASP A 39 -6.48 13.25 4.63
C ASP A 39 -6.12 14.49 3.79
N GLY A 40 -4.83 14.67 3.50
CA GLY A 40 -4.29 15.68 2.60
C GLY A 40 -4.47 15.41 1.10
N GLY A 41 -5.15 14.33 0.71
CA GLY A 41 -5.56 14.03 -0.66
C GLY A 41 -4.71 12.99 -1.41
N VAL A 42 -3.72 12.35 -0.78
CA VAL A 42 -3.00 11.23 -1.40
C VAL A 42 -3.82 9.94 -1.21
N PRO A 43 -4.30 9.29 -2.29
CA PRO A 43 -5.12 8.09 -2.14
C PRO A 43 -4.33 6.92 -1.53
N VAL A 44 -4.99 6.06 -0.76
CA VAL A 44 -4.38 4.81 -0.24
C VAL A 44 -3.87 3.87 -1.33
N LYS A 45 -4.42 4.00 -2.55
CA LYS A 45 -4.00 3.23 -3.74
C LYS A 45 -2.79 3.84 -4.44
N ASN A 46 -2.32 5.02 -4.05
CA ASN A 46 -1.05 5.56 -4.54
C ASN A 46 0.07 4.59 -4.18
N TYR A 47 0.91 4.24 -5.14
CA TYR A 47 1.96 3.23 -4.96
C TYR A 47 2.93 3.59 -3.83
N THR A 48 3.47 4.82 -3.82
CA THR A 48 4.40 5.30 -2.77
C THR A 48 3.76 5.23 -1.38
N PHE A 49 2.50 5.68 -1.28
CA PHE A 49 1.73 5.63 -0.04
C PHE A 49 1.54 4.19 0.45
N ALA A 50 1.05 3.32 -0.42
CA ALA A 50 0.84 1.92 -0.12
C ALA A 50 2.15 1.28 0.32
N LYS A 51 3.24 1.52 -0.42
CA LYS A 51 4.57 0.99 -0.11
C LYS A 51 5.06 1.41 1.28
N ALA A 52 4.88 2.69 1.64
CA ALA A 52 5.21 3.21 2.97
C ALA A 52 4.40 2.52 4.08
N GLN A 53 3.10 2.30 3.84
CA GLN A 53 2.22 1.59 4.76
C GLN A 53 2.61 0.11 4.90
N CYS A 54 2.86 -0.60 3.80
CA CYS A 54 3.24 -2.02 3.85
C CYS A 54 4.58 -2.23 4.59
N TRP A 55 5.53 -1.31 4.44
CA TRP A 55 6.76 -1.31 5.24
C TRP A 55 6.51 -1.07 6.73
N LEU A 56 5.61 -0.15 7.07
CA LEU A 56 5.24 0.11 8.47
C LEU A 56 4.51 -1.08 9.09
N ASP A 57 3.62 -1.72 8.33
CA ASP A 57 2.85 -2.88 8.77
C ASP A 57 3.77 -4.07 9.06
N THR A 58 4.72 -4.37 8.15
CA THR A 58 5.68 -5.47 8.40
C THR A 58 6.60 -5.16 9.58
N ALA A 59 7.01 -3.89 9.76
CA ALA A 59 7.78 -3.48 10.93
C ALA A 59 6.98 -3.70 12.22
N LYS A 60 5.69 -3.32 12.22
CA LYS A 60 4.80 -3.51 13.37
C LYS A 60 4.60 -4.99 13.69
N THR A 61 4.30 -5.82 12.70
CA THR A 61 4.12 -7.25 12.91
C THR A 61 5.39 -7.89 13.48
N GLN A 62 6.56 -7.56 12.94
CA GLN A 62 7.84 -8.07 13.46
C GLN A 62 8.17 -7.58 14.85
N TYR A 63 7.84 -6.32 15.15
CA TYR A 63 7.99 -5.77 16.48
C TYR A 63 7.13 -6.55 17.49
N ASP A 64 5.87 -6.81 17.15
CA ASP A 64 4.91 -7.55 17.99
C ASP A 64 5.31 -9.04 18.12
N GLU A 65 5.99 -9.62 17.13
CA GLU A 65 6.62 -10.96 17.17
C GLU A 65 7.98 -10.97 17.88
N ASN A 66 8.39 -9.84 18.46
CA ASN A 66 9.65 -9.67 19.19
C ASN A 66 10.90 -9.95 18.33
N ASP A 67 10.87 -9.61 17.05
CA ASP A 67 12.05 -9.61 16.20
C ASP A 67 13.06 -8.55 16.70
N ARG A 68 14.31 -8.97 16.94
CA ARG A 68 15.42 -8.13 17.40
C ARG A 68 16.64 -8.21 16.48
N THR A 69 16.45 -8.67 15.25
CA THR A 69 17.50 -8.85 14.23
C THR A 69 17.96 -7.53 13.60
N GLY A 70 17.13 -6.48 13.69
CA GLY A 70 17.33 -5.21 12.98
C GLY A 70 16.33 -4.99 11.83
N TYR A 71 15.47 -5.97 11.54
CA TYR A 71 14.46 -5.87 10.48
C TYR A 71 13.43 -4.76 10.76
N VAL A 72 12.95 -4.64 12.01
CA VAL A 72 11.98 -3.61 12.41
C VAL A 72 12.51 -2.22 12.12
N GLU A 73 13.75 -1.93 12.53
CA GLU A 73 14.38 -0.63 12.37
C GLU A 73 14.59 -0.28 10.89
N GLN A 74 15.05 -1.24 10.08
CA GLN A 74 15.27 -1.00 8.66
C GLN A 74 13.95 -0.88 7.87
N ALA A 75 12.91 -1.64 8.23
CA ALA A 75 11.58 -1.52 7.64
C ALA A 75 10.96 -0.15 7.97
N MET A 76 11.12 0.32 9.20
CA MET A 76 10.72 1.68 9.58
C MET A 76 11.49 2.73 8.80
N GLU A 77 12.78 2.56 8.57
CA GLU A 77 13.59 3.49 7.75
C GLU A 77 13.06 3.58 6.31
N GLN A 78 12.70 2.45 5.70
CA GLN A 78 12.03 2.45 4.38
C GLN A 78 10.72 3.22 4.40
N SER A 79 9.88 3.00 5.42
CA SER A 79 8.62 3.75 5.58
C SER A 79 8.85 5.25 5.78
N ILE A 80 9.81 5.64 6.63
CA ILE A 80 10.19 7.03 6.89
C ILE A 80 10.62 7.76 5.62
N GLY A 81 11.44 7.11 4.78
CA GLY A 81 11.89 7.68 3.51
C GLY A 81 10.72 8.01 2.59
N LEU A 82 9.83 7.04 2.38
CA LEU A 82 8.67 7.22 1.50
C LEU A 82 7.65 8.23 2.04
N ILE A 83 7.46 8.29 3.37
CA ILE A 83 6.63 9.31 4.02
C ILE A 83 7.23 10.71 3.77
N ARG A 84 8.56 10.86 3.91
CA ARG A 84 9.24 12.14 3.63
C ARG A 84 9.07 12.57 2.18
N ASP A 85 9.19 11.64 1.25
CA ASP A 85 9.00 11.92 -0.18
C ASP A 85 7.56 12.40 -0.46
N LEU A 86 6.56 11.77 0.16
CA LEU A 86 5.14 12.16 0.04
C LEU A 86 4.82 13.51 0.70
N GLU A 87 5.47 13.81 1.82
CA GLU A 87 5.35 15.12 2.49
C GLU A 87 5.94 16.25 1.63
N ALA A 88 7.04 15.96 0.90
CA ALA A 88 7.68 16.91 0.01
C ALA A 88 6.92 17.07 -1.32
N ASP A 89 6.46 15.98 -1.91
CA ASP A 89 5.70 15.94 -3.15
C ASP A 89 4.63 14.84 -3.11
N LYS A 90 3.37 15.26 -3.02
CA LYS A 90 2.20 14.36 -3.01
C LYS A 90 2.04 13.55 -4.31
N ALA A 91 2.67 13.98 -5.40
CA ALA A 91 2.64 13.29 -6.69
C ALA A 91 3.87 12.39 -6.94
N THR A 92 4.77 12.25 -5.95
CA THR A 92 5.98 11.44 -6.07
C THR A 92 5.69 9.99 -6.44
N ARG A 93 6.59 9.40 -7.22
CA ARG A 93 6.60 7.98 -7.60
C ARG A 93 7.78 7.23 -6.96
N ALA A 94 8.18 7.63 -5.75
CA ALA A 94 9.23 6.97 -5.01
C ALA A 94 8.87 5.51 -4.62
N GLY A 95 9.87 4.72 -4.25
CA GLY A 95 9.67 3.33 -3.80
C GLY A 95 9.71 2.27 -4.90
N ASP A 96 10.22 2.59 -6.08
CA ASP A 96 10.47 1.61 -7.15
C ASP A 96 11.43 0.50 -6.71
N ALA A 97 12.48 0.88 -5.98
CA ALA A 97 13.40 -0.05 -5.36
C ALA A 97 12.80 -0.63 -4.08
N THR A 98 12.89 -1.95 -3.93
CA THR A 98 12.54 -2.65 -2.70
C THR A 98 13.81 -3.35 -2.18
N PRO A 99 14.55 -2.73 -1.25
CA PRO A 99 15.79 -3.32 -0.76
C PRO A 99 15.51 -4.58 0.08
N LEU A 100 16.42 -5.54 -0.01
CA LEU A 100 16.49 -6.67 0.92
C LEU A 100 17.14 -6.17 2.21
N ILE A 101 16.33 -5.94 3.24
CA ILE A 101 16.77 -5.38 4.51
C ILE A 101 17.21 -6.47 5.49
N ALA A 102 18.05 -6.12 6.45
CA ALA A 102 18.45 -6.98 7.56
C ALA A 102 18.98 -8.38 7.15
N GLY A 103 19.60 -8.50 5.98
CA GLY A 103 20.13 -9.77 5.49
C GLY A 103 19.10 -10.69 4.83
N SER A 104 17.87 -10.21 4.58
CA SER A 104 16.80 -10.98 3.94
C SER A 104 17.26 -11.64 2.64
N ASP A 105 16.95 -12.92 2.48
CA ASP A 105 17.24 -13.65 1.25
C ASP A 105 16.37 -13.15 0.08
N LYS A 106 16.95 -13.17 -1.12
CA LYS A 106 16.15 -12.97 -2.34
C LYS A 106 15.52 -14.29 -2.76
N LEU A 107 14.28 -14.52 -2.35
CA LEU A 107 13.51 -15.69 -2.75
C LEU A 107 12.72 -15.42 -4.03
N ARG A 108 12.51 -16.47 -4.84
CA ARG A 108 11.60 -16.51 -5.99
C ARG A 108 11.78 -15.33 -6.95
N ASP A 109 12.89 -15.32 -7.70
CA ASP A 109 13.17 -14.32 -8.73
C ASP A 109 12.04 -14.14 -9.75
N ASP A 110 11.28 -15.20 -10.01
CA ASP A 110 10.10 -15.18 -10.89
C ASP A 110 8.99 -14.25 -10.36
N LEU A 111 8.77 -14.21 -9.04
CA LEU A 111 7.78 -13.34 -8.42
C LEU A 111 8.22 -11.88 -8.46
N TRP A 112 9.50 -11.60 -8.19
CA TRP A 112 10.07 -10.26 -8.36
C TRP A 112 9.90 -9.75 -9.80
N ALA A 113 10.24 -10.59 -10.79
CA ALA A 113 10.10 -10.24 -12.20
C ALA A 113 8.63 -10.00 -12.59
N ARG A 114 7.70 -10.81 -12.06
CA ARG A 114 6.26 -10.65 -12.31
C ARG A 114 5.71 -9.35 -11.73
N LEU A 115 6.06 -9.01 -10.48
CA LEU A 115 5.65 -7.75 -9.85
C LEU A 115 6.24 -6.55 -10.59
N ALA A 116 7.52 -6.63 -11.01
CA ALA A 116 8.13 -5.60 -11.85
C ALA A 116 7.41 -5.42 -13.19
N ALA A 117 6.98 -6.51 -13.84
CA ALA A 117 6.21 -6.44 -15.08
C ALA A 117 4.82 -5.80 -14.88
N LEU A 118 4.15 -6.07 -13.76
CA LEU A 118 2.88 -5.44 -13.41
C LEU A 118 2.98 -3.91 -13.30
N LYS A 119 4.10 -3.39 -12.76
CA LYS A 119 4.34 -1.94 -12.66
C LYS A 119 4.42 -1.24 -14.02
N ALA A 120 4.80 -1.96 -15.07
CA ALA A 120 4.89 -1.42 -16.42
C ALA A 120 3.55 -1.45 -17.19
N LYS A 121 2.50 -2.05 -16.62
CA LYS A 121 1.22 -2.20 -17.32
C LYS A 121 0.37 -0.91 -17.25
N PRO A 122 -0.44 -0.61 -18.28
CA PRO A 122 -1.28 0.58 -18.30
C PRO A 122 -2.30 0.68 -17.17
N GLY A 123 -2.78 -0.44 -16.64
CA GLY A 123 -3.74 -0.48 -15.52
C GLY A 123 -3.09 -0.53 -14.13
N PHE A 124 -1.78 -0.30 -14.03
CA PHE A 124 -1.02 -0.47 -12.79
C PHE A 124 -1.60 0.31 -11.60
N ASP A 125 -2.09 1.53 -11.81
CA ASP A 125 -2.64 2.37 -10.74
C ASP A 125 -3.76 1.65 -9.93
N CYS A 126 -4.52 0.75 -10.57
CA CYS A 126 -5.54 -0.04 -9.90
C CYS A 126 -4.96 -1.18 -9.05
N ALA A 127 -3.79 -1.70 -9.41
CA ALA A 127 -3.09 -2.80 -8.74
C ALA A 127 -1.95 -2.33 -7.81
N ALA A 128 -1.66 -1.02 -7.80
CA ALA A 128 -0.50 -0.43 -7.15
C ALA A 128 -0.35 -0.83 -5.67
N GLN A 129 -1.45 -0.80 -4.91
CA GLN A 129 -1.43 -1.21 -3.50
C GLN A 129 -1.05 -2.68 -3.32
N THR A 130 -1.67 -3.58 -4.11
CA THR A 130 -1.38 -5.01 -4.05
C THR A 130 0.08 -5.28 -4.41
N VAL A 131 0.60 -4.66 -5.47
CA VAL A 131 2.00 -4.83 -5.89
C VAL A 131 2.97 -4.31 -4.83
N ALA A 132 2.71 -3.13 -4.27
CA ALA A 132 3.57 -2.54 -3.25
C ALA A 132 3.73 -3.46 -2.02
N CYS A 133 2.60 -4.00 -1.52
CA CYS A 133 2.60 -4.92 -0.39
C CYS A 133 3.23 -6.27 -0.73
N ALA A 134 2.96 -6.83 -1.92
CA ALA A 134 3.54 -8.09 -2.36
C ALA A 134 5.08 -8.04 -2.42
N GLU A 135 5.64 -6.94 -2.91
CA GLU A 135 7.10 -6.75 -2.93
C GLU A 135 7.70 -6.67 -1.52
N VAL A 136 7.03 -5.98 -0.56
CA VAL A 136 7.48 -5.96 0.84
C VAL A 136 7.34 -7.36 1.49
N LEU A 137 6.30 -8.10 1.12
CA LEU A 137 6.06 -9.45 1.60
C LEU A 137 7.10 -10.44 1.09
N LEU A 138 7.67 -10.23 -0.11
CA LEU A 138 8.84 -11.00 -0.58
C LEU A 138 10.06 -10.76 0.30
N VAL A 139 10.29 -9.52 0.77
CA VAL A 139 11.37 -9.24 1.73
C VAL A 139 11.09 -9.91 3.07
N ARG A 140 9.84 -9.88 3.54
CA ARG A 140 9.42 -10.59 4.75
C ARG A 140 9.61 -12.11 4.65
N ALA A 141 9.31 -12.70 3.48
CA ALA A 141 9.57 -14.11 3.22
C ALA A 141 11.08 -14.43 3.26
N GLY A 142 11.89 -13.57 2.63
CA GLY A 142 13.35 -13.65 2.66
C GLY A 142 13.92 -13.62 4.09
N HIS A 143 13.39 -12.72 4.91
CA HIS A 143 13.79 -12.61 6.32
C HIS A 143 13.39 -13.84 7.15
N ALA A 144 12.18 -14.37 6.95
CA ALA A 144 11.76 -15.59 7.62
C ALA A 144 12.63 -16.80 7.24
N ASN A 145 13.06 -16.87 5.97
CA ASN A 145 13.97 -17.91 5.50
C ASN A 145 15.36 -17.79 6.11
N GLU A 146 15.92 -16.58 6.17
CA GLU A 146 17.21 -16.33 6.78
C GLU A 146 17.23 -16.78 8.25
N GLN A 147 16.18 -16.44 9.02
CA GLN A 147 16.12 -16.77 10.44
C GLN A 147 15.86 -18.25 10.73
N THR A 148 14.93 -18.86 9.99
CA THR A 148 14.33 -20.15 10.39
C THR A 148 14.05 -21.12 9.24
N GLY A 149 14.45 -20.74 8.02
CA GLY A 149 14.35 -21.56 6.82
C GLY A 149 12.96 -21.59 6.16
N TRP A 150 12.89 -22.36 5.08
CA TRP A 150 11.78 -22.36 4.12
C TRP A 150 10.39 -22.57 4.73
N ARG A 151 10.26 -23.38 5.78
CA ARG A 151 8.95 -23.67 6.40
C ARG A 151 8.27 -22.41 6.95
N GLN A 152 9.03 -21.44 7.44
CA GLN A 152 8.48 -20.16 7.91
C GLN A 152 8.32 -19.15 6.77
N ALA A 153 9.11 -19.27 5.70
CA ALA A 153 9.03 -18.41 4.54
C ALA A 153 7.85 -18.73 3.62
N SER A 154 7.52 -20.02 3.45
CA SER A 154 6.57 -20.47 2.44
C SER A 154 5.17 -19.84 2.56
N PRO A 155 4.58 -19.61 3.75
CA PRO A 155 3.28 -18.95 3.84
C PRO A 155 3.29 -17.53 3.24
N TYR A 156 4.39 -16.79 3.40
CA TYR A 156 4.53 -15.45 2.81
C TYR A 156 4.71 -15.52 1.30
N ILE A 157 5.40 -16.55 0.79
CA ILE A 157 5.50 -16.79 -0.66
C ILE A 157 4.12 -17.10 -1.24
N ASP A 158 3.33 -17.97 -0.59
CA ASP A 158 1.98 -18.32 -1.04
C ASP A 158 1.08 -17.07 -1.11
N MET A 159 1.15 -16.20 -0.09
CA MET A 159 0.47 -14.90 -0.09
C MET A 159 0.92 -14.00 -1.24
N VAL A 160 2.21 -13.94 -1.56
CA VAL A 160 2.71 -13.16 -2.72
C VAL A 160 2.19 -13.73 -4.04
N GLU A 161 2.08 -15.05 -4.17
CA GLU A 161 1.52 -15.67 -5.37
C GLU A 161 0.04 -15.32 -5.55
N ASP A 162 -0.73 -15.31 -4.45
CA ASP A 162 -2.12 -14.85 -4.43
C ASP A 162 -2.24 -13.37 -4.77
N ASP A 163 -1.36 -12.54 -4.20
CA ASP A 163 -1.29 -11.12 -4.47
C ASP A 163 -0.94 -10.83 -5.93
N ALA A 164 -0.01 -11.58 -6.53
CA ALA A 164 0.32 -11.45 -7.95
C ALA A 164 -0.88 -11.80 -8.84
N ARG A 165 -1.63 -12.86 -8.51
CA ARG A 165 -2.89 -13.19 -9.22
C ARG A 165 -3.96 -12.11 -9.02
N ARG A 166 -4.05 -11.51 -7.83
CA ARG A 166 -4.98 -10.42 -7.54
C ARG A 166 -4.61 -9.16 -8.32
N ALA A 167 -3.34 -8.77 -8.32
CA ALA A 167 -2.83 -7.62 -9.06
C ALA A 167 -3.11 -7.74 -10.56
N ASP A 168 -2.95 -8.93 -11.15
CA ASP A 168 -3.32 -9.15 -12.56
C ASP A 168 -4.82 -8.89 -12.82
N ARG A 169 -5.70 -9.30 -11.91
CA ARG A 169 -7.15 -9.03 -12.04
C ARG A 169 -7.46 -7.55 -11.84
N GLU A 170 -6.86 -6.92 -10.84
CA GLU A 170 -7.04 -5.50 -10.55
C GLU A 170 -6.59 -4.63 -11.73
N GLU A 171 -5.42 -4.93 -12.28
CA GLU A 171 -4.87 -4.26 -13.46
C GLU A 171 -5.76 -4.45 -14.70
N ALA A 172 -6.18 -5.69 -14.99
CA ALA A 172 -7.05 -5.97 -16.13
C ALA A 172 -8.45 -5.33 -16.01
N SER A 173 -8.97 -5.23 -14.79
CA SER A 173 -10.27 -4.59 -14.51
C SER A 173 -10.20 -3.06 -14.42
N CYS A 174 -9.00 -2.48 -14.56
CA CYS A 174 -8.80 -1.06 -14.37
C CYS A 174 -9.57 -0.28 -15.44
N VAL A 175 -10.59 0.48 -15.01
CA VAL A 175 -11.35 1.34 -15.91
C VAL A 175 -10.43 2.47 -16.34
N LYS A 176 -9.85 2.33 -17.53
CA LYS A 176 -9.22 3.47 -18.21
C LYS A 176 -10.33 4.51 -18.42
N PRO A 177 -10.18 5.76 -17.97
CA PRO A 177 -11.15 6.80 -18.30
C PRO A 177 -11.34 6.83 -19.81
N SER A 178 -12.53 6.42 -20.26
CA SER A 178 -12.91 6.60 -21.65
C SER A 178 -12.96 8.09 -21.87
N ILE A 179 -12.14 8.59 -22.79
CA ILE A 179 -12.36 9.92 -23.36
C ILE A 179 -13.64 9.78 -24.19
N VAL A 180 -14.79 9.84 -23.52
CA VAL A 180 -16.06 9.96 -24.23
C VAL A 180 -15.93 11.26 -25.01
N PRO A 181 -15.99 11.23 -26.36
CA PRO A 181 -16.06 12.48 -27.11
C PRO A 181 -17.31 13.18 -26.58
N VAL A 182 -17.14 14.36 -25.98
CA VAL A 182 -18.26 15.21 -25.60
C VAL A 182 -19.09 15.36 -26.88
N PRO A 183 -20.35 14.89 -26.93
CA PRO A 183 -21.17 15.11 -28.11
C PRO A 183 -21.24 16.62 -28.33
N ALA A 184 -20.87 17.06 -29.54
CA ALA A 184 -20.98 18.45 -29.94
C ALA A 184 -22.39 18.94 -29.60
N ALA A 185 -22.47 20.04 -28.86
CA ALA A 185 -23.74 20.64 -28.46
C ALA A 185 -24.64 20.83 -29.70
N PRO A 186 -25.94 20.51 -29.62
CA PRO A 186 -26.84 20.68 -30.74
C PRO A 186 -26.96 22.16 -31.10
N SER A 187 -26.71 22.45 -32.37
CA SER A 187 -26.90 23.77 -32.98
C SER A 187 -28.35 24.22 -32.75
N ALA A 188 -28.49 25.44 -32.22
CA ALA A 188 -29.77 26.08 -31.97
C ALA A 188 -30.63 26.15 -33.24
N VAL A 189 -31.90 25.77 -33.13
CA VAL A 189 -32.95 26.21 -34.07
C VAL A 189 -34.12 26.76 -33.25
N ALA A 190 -34.58 27.93 -33.69
CA ALA A 190 -35.48 28.83 -33.01
C ALA A 190 -36.95 28.34 -32.92
N SER A 191 -37.53 28.64 -31.75
CA SER A 191 -38.88 29.15 -31.40
C SER A 191 -40.16 28.79 -32.19
N ALA A 192 -41.15 28.25 -31.43
CA ALA A 192 -42.56 28.71 -31.21
C ALA A 192 -43.67 27.66 -31.46
N PRO A 193 -44.89 27.78 -30.85
CA PRO A 193 -45.23 27.91 -29.43
C PRO A 193 -46.22 26.80 -28.94
N ALA A 194 -46.58 26.90 -27.65
CA ALA A 194 -47.22 25.88 -26.80
C ALA A 194 -48.72 25.59 -27.03
N ALA A 195 -49.12 24.35 -26.68
CA ALA A 195 -50.48 23.97 -26.30
C ALA A 195 -50.43 23.13 -25.01
N PRO A 196 -51.38 23.29 -24.06
CA PRO A 196 -51.29 22.68 -22.74
C PRO A 196 -51.87 21.26 -22.76
N VAL A 197 -51.19 20.30 -22.11
CA VAL A 197 -51.80 19.01 -21.78
C VAL A 197 -51.69 18.79 -20.28
N VAL A 198 -52.84 18.46 -19.71
CA VAL A 198 -53.21 18.41 -18.30
C VAL A 198 -52.48 17.27 -17.58
N ALA A 199 -52.06 17.56 -16.35
CA ALA A 199 -51.43 16.61 -15.43
C ALA A 199 -52.43 15.55 -14.92
N ALA A 200 -51.97 14.31 -14.80
CA ALA A 200 -52.57 13.32 -13.90
C ALA A 200 -51.44 12.60 -13.15
N SER A 201 -51.32 12.91 -11.86
CA SER A 201 -50.47 12.21 -10.90
C SER A 201 -51.10 10.87 -10.54
N GLY A 202 -50.37 9.77 -10.76
CA GLY A 202 -50.62 8.48 -10.14
C GLY A 202 -49.54 8.22 -9.10
N SER A 203 -49.91 8.23 -7.81
CA SER A 203 -49.04 7.82 -6.71
C SER A 203 -49.32 6.35 -6.40
N GLU A 204 -48.35 5.47 -6.65
CA GLU A 204 -48.43 4.07 -6.21
C GLU A 204 -47.76 3.91 -4.85
N ARG A 205 -48.59 3.61 -3.84
CA ARG A 205 -48.17 3.16 -2.51
C ARG A 205 -47.93 1.65 -2.56
N PHE A 206 -46.73 1.20 -2.26
CA PHE A 206 -46.46 -0.20 -1.97
C PHE A 206 -46.52 -0.44 -0.46
N VAL A 207 -47.30 -1.45 -0.06
CA VAL A 207 -47.58 -1.87 1.32
C VAL A 207 -46.46 -2.80 1.79
N LEU A 208 -45.86 -2.50 2.94
CA LEU A 208 -44.99 -3.41 3.67
C LEU A 208 -45.84 -4.46 4.39
N LEU A 209 -45.78 -5.73 3.97
CA LEU A 209 -46.21 -6.84 4.80
C LEU A 209 -45.09 -7.16 5.79
N SER A 210 -45.38 -7.02 7.08
CA SER A 210 -44.64 -7.64 8.16
C SER A 210 -45.65 -8.46 8.94
N ASP A 211 -45.45 -9.77 9.01
CA ASP A 211 -46.10 -10.60 10.02
C ASP A 211 -45.15 -11.70 10.50
N THR A 212 -44.99 -11.67 11.83
CA THR A 212 -44.70 -12.73 12.81
C THR A 212 -43.41 -13.55 12.70
#